data_AF-A0AAD6LR65-F1
#
_entry.id   AF-A0AAD6LR65-F1
#
_cell.length_a   1.000
_cell.length_b   1.000
_cell.length_c   1.000
_cell.angle_alpha   90.00
_cell.angle_beta   90.00
_cell.angle_gamma   90.00
#
_symmetry.space_group_name_H-M   'P 1'
#
loop_
_entity.id
_entity.type
_entity.pdbx_description
1 polymer ?
#
loop_
_entity_poly.entity_id
_entity_poly.type
_entity_poly.pdbx_seq_one_letter_code
_entity_poly.pdbx_strand_id
1 'polypeptide(L)'
;MGYNYAVFGFAPYSSFWREMRKIATLELLSNRRLEMLKHVRASEVDIGIRELYNSWANNSSSPVAVELKQWLEDLTLNVVVRMVAGKRYFGSAAASDDGEARRCQKAINQFFRLIGIFVVSDALPFLGWLDLQGHERAMKNTAKELDAILEGWLDEHRQRRVSAGIKDEGEQDFIDVMLSLKEGGQLSNFQYDANTIIKSTCLVS
;
A
#
# COMPACT_ATOMS: atom_id res chain seq x y z
N MET A 1 -6.35 11.21 7.76
CA MET A 1 -5.65 10.32 6.79
C MET A 1 -4.28 10.84 6.39
N GLY A 2 -4.10 12.14 6.13
CA GLY A 2 -2.85 12.65 5.53
C GLY A 2 -1.61 12.81 6.41
N TYR A 3 -1.52 12.18 7.60
CA TYR A 3 -0.38 12.33 8.53
C TYR A 3 0.08 13.79 8.72
N ASN A 4 -0.86 14.72 8.98
CA ASN A 4 -0.57 16.15 9.08
C ASN A 4 0.25 16.71 7.89
N TYR A 5 -0.13 16.33 6.66
CA TYR A 5 0.53 16.67 5.38
C TYR A 5 1.86 15.95 5.09
N ALA A 6 2.22 14.90 5.82
CA ALA A 6 3.36 14.06 5.45
C ALA A 6 3.08 13.19 4.21
N VAL A 7 1.80 12.89 3.93
CA VAL A 7 1.40 12.21 2.69
C VAL A 7 1.54 13.17 1.52
N PHE A 8 2.68 13.09 0.81
CA PHE A 8 3.02 14.05 -0.23
C PHE A 8 2.01 14.10 -1.40
N GLY A 9 1.24 13.02 -1.64
CA GLY A 9 0.16 13.00 -2.63
C GLY A 9 -0.98 13.98 -2.33
N PHE A 10 -1.17 14.35 -1.05
CA PHE A 10 -2.21 15.31 -0.60
C PHE A 10 -1.61 16.57 0.04
N ALA A 11 -0.29 16.71 0.05
CA ALA A 11 0.38 17.82 0.70
C ALA A 11 0.45 19.05 -0.22
N PRO A 12 0.35 20.27 0.33
CA PRO A 12 0.61 21.49 -0.44
C PRO A 12 2.07 21.54 -0.89
N TYR A 13 2.32 22.29 -1.97
CA TYR A 13 3.66 22.49 -2.50
C TYR A 13 4.59 23.08 -1.44
N SER A 14 5.71 22.41 -1.21
CA SER A 14 6.72 22.76 -0.20
C SER A 14 8.08 22.16 -0.57
N SER A 15 9.13 22.53 0.15
CA SER A 15 10.44 21.86 0.02
C SER A 15 10.35 20.36 0.30
N PHE A 16 9.62 19.98 1.36
CA PHE A 16 9.33 18.59 1.71
C PHE A 16 8.64 17.85 0.55
N TRP A 17 7.55 18.41 0.02
CA TRP A 17 6.80 17.80 -1.08
C TRP A 17 7.68 17.52 -2.31
N ARG A 18 8.53 18.48 -2.70
CA ARG A 18 9.43 18.31 -3.85
C ARG A 18 10.41 17.18 -3.64
N GLU A 19 11.04 17.13 -2.46
CA GLU A 19 12.06 16.13 -2.17
C GLU A 19 11.44 14.73 -2.06
N MET A 20 10.27 14.61 -1.42
CA MET A 20 9.55 13.34 -1.36
C MET A 20 9.09 12.86 -2.74
N ARG A 21 8.59 13.77 -3.60
CA ARG A 21 8.22 13.42 -4.98
C ARG A 21 9.43 12.95 -5.79
N LYS A 22 10.58 13.59 -5.60
CA LYS A 22 11.85 13.19 -6.21
C LYS A 22 12.29 11.81 -5.74
N ILE A 23 12.27 11.54 -4.42
CA ILE A 23 12.59 10.23 -3.85
C ILE A 23 11.65 9.15 -4.42
N ALA A 24 10.33 9.36 -4.39
CA ALA A 24 9.37 8.41 -4.93
C ALA A 24 9.64 8.11 -6.42
N THR A 25 9.93 9.13 -7.22
CA THR A 25 10.18 8.97 -8.66
C THR A 25 11.51 8.26 -8.96
N LEU A 26 12.59 8.59 -8.23
CA LEU A 26 13.93 8.11 -8.53
C LEU A 26 14.24 6.76 -7.86
N GLU A 27 13.75 6.54 -6.65
CA GLU A 27 14.11 5.37 -5.85
C GLU A 27 13.06 4.24 -5.93
N LEU A 28 11.77 4.61 -5.93
CA LEU A 28 10.66 3.65 -5.88
C LEU A 28 10.06 3.36 -7.27
N LEU A 29 9.88 4.39 -8.09
CA LEU A 29 9.19 4.30 -9.38
C LEU A 29 10.10 4.48 -10.59
N SER A 30 11.42 4.38 -10.40
CA SER A 30 12.36 4.47 -11.52
C SER A 30 12.25 3.26 -12.45
N ASN A 31 12.60 3.46 -13.72
CA ASN A 31 12.60 2.38 -14.72
C ASN A 31 13.40 1.16 -14.26
N ARG A 32 14.54 1.38 -13.57
CA ARG A 32 15.34 0.29 -13.00
C ARG A 32 14.54 -0.51 -11.97
N ARG A 33 13.85 0.18 -11.04
CA ARG A 33 13.05 -0.48 -9.99
C ARG A 33 11.86 -1.22 -10.60
N LEU A 34 11.17 -0.61 -11.56
CA LEU A 34 10.05 -1.22 -12.26
C LEU A 34 10.46 -2.47 -13.06
N GLU A 35 11.67 -2.49 -13.62
CA GLU A 35 12.19 -3.69 -14.30
C GLU A 35 12.56 -4.79 -13.29
N MET A 36 13.15 -4.44 -12.14
CA MET A 36 13.41 -5.40 -11.06
C MET A 36 12.13 -6.05 -10.55
N LEU A 37 11.08 -5.25 -10.30
CA LEU A 37 9.78 -5.70 -9.80
C LEU A 37 8.83 -6.21 -10.90
N LYS A 38 9.26 -6.26 -12.17
CA LYS A 38 8.41 -6.69 -13.30
C LYS A 38 7.88 -8.10 -13.11
N HIS A 39 8.71 -8.98 -12.54
CA HIS A 39 8.34 -10.36 -12.31
C HIS A 39 7.24 -10.50 -11.23
N VAL A 40 7.08 -9.54 -10.32
CA VAL A 40 5.95 -9.50 -9.37
C VAL A 40 4.64 -9.49 -10.15
N ARG A 41 4.48 -8.54 -11.07
CA ARG A 41 3.28 -8.43 -11.91
C ARG A 41 3.05 -9.68 -12.74
N ALA A 42 4.09 -10.20 -13.38
CA ALA A 42 3.99 -11.41 -14.18
C ALA A 42 3.56 -12.63 -13.33
N SER A 43 4.14 -12.76 -12.13
CA SER A 43 3.82 -13.82 -11.18
C SER A 43 2.38 -13.73 -10.68
N GLU A 44 1.88 -12.54 -10.32
CA GLU A 44 0.49 -12.41 -9.83
C GLU A 44 -0.53 -12.72 -10.94
N VAL A 45 -0.25 -12.28 -12.17
CA VAL A 45 -1.11 -12.57 -13.33
C VAL A 45 -1.12 -14.07 -13.64
N ASP A 46 0.05 -14.72 -13.64
CA ASP A 46 0.16 -16.16 -13.88
C ASP A 46 -0.59 -16.98 -12.83
N ILE A 47 -0.45 -16.62 -11.54
CA ILE A 47 -1.18 -17.26 -10.44
C ILE A 47 -2.69 -17.06 -10.63
N GLY A 48 -3.14 -15.83 -10.90
CA GLY A 48 -4.56 -15.54 -11.09
C GLY A 48 -5.18 -16.29 -12.27
N ILE A 49 -4.47 -16.37 -13.41
CA ILE A 49 -4.93 -17.15 -14.57
C ILE A 49 -5.01 -18.65 -14.24
N ARG A 50 -4.01 -19.17 -13.51
CA ARG A 50 -3.98 -20.57 -13.10
C ARG A 50 -5.14 -20.90 -12.16
N GLU A 51 -5.51 -20.00 -11.26
CA GLU A 51 -6.67 -20.16 -10.39
C GLU A 51 -7.98 -20.21 -11.17
N LEU A 52 -8.15 -19.31 -12.16
CA LEU A 52 -9.30 -19.34 -13.06
C LEU A 52 -9.38 -20.66 -13.84
N TYR A 53 -8.25 -21.11 -14.39
CA TYR A 53 -8.16 -22.39 -15.09
C TYR A 53 -8.52 -23.56 -14.18
N ASN A 54 -7.99 -23.61 -12.96
CA ASN A 54 -8.27 -24.66 -11.99
C ASN A 54 -9.75 -24.66 -11.58
N SER A 55 -10.36 -23.48 -11.41
CA SER A 55 -11.78 -23.35 -11.11
C SER A 55 -12.65 -23.95 -12.23
N TRP A 56 -12.32 -23.64 -13.49
CA TRP A 56 -12.99 -24.25 -14.65
C TRP A 56 -12.77 -25.76 -14.75
N ALA A 57 -11.52 -26.22 -14.59
CA ALA A 57 -11.17 -27.64 -14.66
C ALA A 57 -11.91 -28.46 -13.58
N ASN A 58 -12.01 -27.93 -12.37
CA ASN A 58 -12.71 -28.56 -11.25
C ASN A 58 -14.24 -28.55 -11.41
N ASN A 59 -14.79 -27.66 -12.24
CA ASN A 59 -16.22 -27.59 -12.54
C ASN A 59 -16.63 -28.51 -13.70
N SER A 60 -16.01 -29.68 -13.81
CA SER A 60 -16.23 -30.64 -14.91
C SER A 60 -16.14 -30.00 -16.31
N SER A 61 -15.23 -29.03 -16.48
CA SER A 61 -15.08 -28.25 -17.72
C SER A 61 -16.32 -27.44 -18.13
N SER A 62 -17.27 -27.22 -17.21
CA SER A 62 -18.41 -26.34 -17.42
C SER A 62 -18.03 -24.88 -17.18
N PRO A 63 -18.64 -23.92 -17.90
CA PRO A 63 -18.38 -22.51 -17.70
C PRO A 63 -18.54 -22.09 -16.23
N VAL A 64 -17.56 -21.34 -15.71
CA VAL A 64 -17.59 -20.76 -14.36
C VAL A 64 -17.88 -19.28 -14.47
N ALA A 65 -18.87 -18.80 -13.73
CA ALA A 65 -19.12 -17.36 -13.61
C ALA A 65 -18.04 -16.73 -12.72
N VAL A 66 -17.40 -15.67 -13.21
CA VAL A 66 -16.34 -14.95 -12.50
C VAL A 66 -16.74 -13.49 -12.39
N GLU A 67 -16.73 -12.95 -11.17
CA GLU A 67 -16.90 -11.51 -10.94
C GLU A 67 -15.58 -10.80 -11.28
N LEU A 68 -15.44 -10.35 -12.52
CA LEU A 68 -14.21 -9.74 -13.03
C LEU A 68 -13.75 -8.53 -12.21
N LYS A 69 -14.68 -7.77 -11.64
CA LYS A 69 -14.37 -6.61 -10.81
C LYS A 69 -13.58 -7.04 -9.57
N GLN A 70 -14.11 -7.98 -8.79
CA GLN A 70 -13.46 -8.49 -7.59
C GLN A 70 -12.11 -9.14 -7.93
N TRP A 71 -12.06 -9.93 -9.01
CA TRP A 71 -10.83 -10.58 -9.44
C TRP A 71 -9.72 -9.57 -9.82
N LEU A 72 -10.06 -8.50 -10.53
CA LEU A 72 -9.12 -7.42 -10.87
C LEU A 72 -8.71 -6.58 -9.65
N GLU A 73 -9.64 -6.32 -8.74
CA GLU A 73 -9.34 -5.64 -7.47
C GLU A 73 -8.32 -6.44 -6.65
N ASP A 74 -8.54 -7.75 -6.48
CA ASP A 74 -7.63 -8.62 -5.73
C ASP A 74 -6.26 -8.77 -6.39
N LEU A 75 -6.23 -8.92 -7.72
CA LEU A 75 -4.99 -8.97 -8.49
C LEU A 75 -4.18 -7.67 -8.35
N THR A 76 -4.85 -6.52 -8.49
CA THR A 76 -4.19 -5.20 -8.38
C THR A 76 -3.68 -4.98 -6.97
N LEU A 77 -4.48 -5.34 -5.96
CA LEU A 77 -4.11 -5.23 -4.57
C LEU A 77 -2.88 -6.09 -4.24
N ASN A 78 -2.85 -7.35 -4.67
CA ASN A 78 -1.69 -8.22 -4.49
C ASN A 78 -0.44 -7.64 -5.15
N VAL A 79 -0.55 -7.11 -6.37
CA VAL A 79 0.57 -6.46 -7.07
C VAL A 79 1.11 -5.28 -6.25
N VAL A 80 0.24 -4.37 -5.80
CA VAL A 80 0.64 -3.18 -5.03
C VAL A 80 1.28 -3.58 -3.70
N VAL A 81 0.62 -4.44 -2.92
CA VAL A 81 1.13 -4.86 -1.61
C VAL A 81 2.47 -5.60 -1.75
N ARG A 82 2.66 -6.42 -2.80
CA ARG A 82 3.95 -7.06 -3.04
C ARG A 82 5.05 -6.06 -3.40
N MET A 83 4.76 -5.05 -4.20
CA MET A 83 5.74 -4.01 -4.54
C MET A 83 6.09 -3.13 -3.34
N VAL A 84 5.12 -2.87 -2.45
CA VAL A 84 5.29 -1.97 -1.30
C VAL A 84 5.93 -2.67 -0.11
N ALA A 85 5.47 -3.88 0.23
CA ALA A 85 5.81 -4.57 1.47
C ALA A 85 6.18 -6.05 1.29
N GLY A 86 6.35 -6.51 0.04
CA GLY A 86 6.73 -7.90 -0.25
C GLY A 86 5.65 -8.94 0.11
N LYS A 87 4.46 -8.51 0.52
CA LYS A 87 3.39 -9.38 1.03
C LYS A 87 2.37 -9.75 -0.05
N ARG A 88 1.81 -10.96 0.06
CA ARG A 88 0.68 -11.43 -0.75
C ARG A 88 -0.47 -11.84 0.18
N TYR A 89 -1.67 -11.31 -0.09
CA TYR A 89 -2.85 -11.55 0.74
C TYR A 89 -3.90 -12.46 0.09
N PHE A 90 -3.98 -12.46 -1.24
CA PHE A 90 -4.99 -13.23 -1.99
C PHE A 90 -4.37 -14.36 -2.81
N GLY A 91 -5.19 -15.38 -3.07
CA GLY A 91 -4.83 -16.53 -3.90
C GLY A 91 -4.19 -17.68 -3.13
N SER A 92 -4.06 -18.83 -3.80
CA SER A 92 -3.56 -20.09 -3.21
C SER A 92 -2.10 -20.02 -2.76
N ALA A 93 -1.37 -18.99 -3.19
CA ALA A 93 0.02 -18.73 -2.83
C ALA A 93 0.17 -17.62 -1.76
N ALA A 94 -0.92 -17.18 -1.14
CA ALA A 94 -0.88 -16.27 0.00
C ALA A 94 -0.42 -17.02 1.26
N ALA A 95 0.57 -16.48 1.95
CA ALA A 95 1.09 -17.03 3.21
C ALA A 95 0.55 -16.29 4.45
N SER A 96 -0.32 -15.29 4.24
CA SER A 96 -0.88 -14.45 5.30
C SER A 96 -2.03 -15.13 6.04
N ASP A 97 -2.20 -14.78 7.32
CA ASP A 97 -3.44 -15.09 8.04
C ASP A 97 -4.66 -14.47 7.33
N ASP A 98 -5.72 -15.26 7.16
CA ASP A 98 -6.96 -14.83 6.46
C ASP A 98 -7.60 -13.62 7.16
N GLY A 99 -7.39 -13.48 8.49
CA GLY A 99 -7.80 -12.31 9.25
C GLY A 99 -7.03 -11.03 8.89
N GLU A 100 -5.71 -11.12 8.77
CA GLU A 100 -4.84 -10.00 8.34
C GLU A 100 -5.18 -9.56 6.91
N ALA A 101 -5.31 -10.51 5.99
CA ALA A 101 -5.64 -10.27 4.58
C ALA A 101 -6.95 -9.49 4.41
N ARG A 102 -8.02 -9.97 5.05
CA ARG A 102 -9.34 -9.31 5.01
C ARG A 102 -9.32 -7.93 5.67
N ARG A 103 -8.60 -7.78 6.79
CA ARG A 103 -8.44 -6.49 7.45
C ARG A 103 -7.74 -5.48 6.54
N CYS A 104 -6.66 -5.90 5.88
CA CYS A 104 -5.89 -5.07 4.96
C CYS A 104 -6.73 -4.61 3.77
N GLN A 105 -7.36 -5.55 3.06
CA GLN A 105 -8.21 -5.26 1.91
C GLN A 105 -9.38 -4.35 2.28
N LYS A 106 -10.04 -4.60 3.41
CA LYS A 106 -11.12 -3.73 3.90
C LYS A 106 -10.63 -2.30 4.14
N ALA A 107 -9.47 -2.13 4.77
CA ALA A 107 -8.91 -0.81 5.05
C ALA A 107 -8.54 -0.07 3.76
N ILE A 108 -7.90 -0.75 2.81
CA ILE A 108 -7.50 -0.17 1.51
C ILE A 108 -8.71 0.16 0.65
N ASN A 109 -9.71 -0.72 0.57
CA ASN A 109 -10.95 -0.45 -0.18
C ASN A 109 -11.73 0.72 0.43
N GLN A 110 -11.78 0.82 1.76
CA GLN A 110 -12.37 1.98 2.42
C GLN A 110 -11.58 3.27 2.13
N PHE A 111 -10.25 3.20 2.11
CA PHE A 111 -9.40 4.34 1.77
C PHE A 111 -9.71 4.84 0.36
N PHE A 112 -9.65 3.99 -0.66
CA PHE A 112 -9.95 4.40 -2.04
C PHE A 112 -11.38 4.91 -2.23
N ARG A 113 -12.34 4.33 -1.51
CA ARG A 113 -13.72 4.87 -1.49
C ARG A 113 -13.77 6.27 -0.88
N LEU A 114 -13.11 6.49 0.26
CA LEU A 114 -13.21 7.73 1.02
C LEU A 114 -12.43 8.89 0.39
N ILE A 115 -11.30 8.64 -0.28
CA ILE A 115 -10.55 9.72 -0.96
C ILE A 115 -11.33 10.33 -2.14
N GLY A 116 -12.31 9.61 -2.70
CA GLY A 116 -13.14 10.07 -3.81
C GLY A 116 -14.47 10.71 -3.40
N ILE A 117 -14.79 10.73 -2.10
CA ILE A 117 -16.07 11.28 -1.61
C ILE A 117 -15.90 12.78 -1.33
N PHE A 118 -16.86 13.56 -1.81
CA PHE A 118 -17.02 14.97 -1.43
C PHE A 118 -17.76 15.05 -0.10
N VAL A 119 -17.17 15.71 0.91
CA VAL A 119 -17.82 15.91 2.21
C VAL A 119 -18.42 17.32 2.29
N VAL A 120 -19.53 17.48 3.03
CA VAL A 120 -20.21 18.78 3.14
C VAL A 120 -19.29 19.87 3.71
N SER A 121 -18.33 19.50 4.56
CA SER A 121 -17.31 20.41 5.10
C SER A 121 -16.38 20.98 4.02
N ASP A 122 -16.23 20.34 2.87
CA ASP A 122 -15.44 20.86 1.75
C ASP A 122 -16.10 22.10 1.12
N ALA A 123 -17.44 22.13 1.06
CA ALA A 123 -18.21 23.29 0.58
C ALA A 123 -18.50 24.32 1.69
N LEU A 124 -18.83 23.83 2.88
CA LEU A 124 -19.32 24.62 4.01
C LEU A 124 -18.50 24.29 5.27
N PRO A 125 -17.29 24.85 5.44
CA PRO A 125 -16.37 24.47 6.51
C PRO A 125 -16.94 24.60 7.93
N PHE A 126 -17.85 25.57 8.13
CA PHE A 126 -18.51 25.80 9.42
C PHE A 126 -19.50 24.68 9.83
N LEU A 127 -19.88 23.79 8.90
CA LEU A 127 -20.72 22.62 9.19
C LEU A 127 -19.90 21.34 9.46
N GLY A 128 -18.57 21.40 9.44
CA GLY A 128 -17.73 20.20 9.61
C GLY A 128 -17.90 19.48 10.96
N TRP A 129 -18.26 20.21 12.02
CA TRP A 129 -18.48 19.60 13.34
C TRP A 129 -19.68 18.63 13.38
N LEU A 130 -20.61 18.72 12.42
CA LEU A 130 -21.81 17.89 12.40
C LEU A 130 -21.55 16.48 11.87
N ASP A 131 -20.54 16.29 11.00
CA ASP A 131 -20.24 15.02 10.31
C ASP A 131 -21.51 14.26 9.88
N LEU A 132 -22.46 14.96 9.23
CA LEU A 132 -23.85 14.51 9.03
C LEU A 132 -23.95 13.14 8.31
N GLN A 133 -22.96 12.82 7.48
CA GLN A 133 -22.88 11.56 6.72
C GLN A 133 -21.88 10.56 7.34
N GLY A 134 -21.23 10.91 8.44
CA GLY A 134 -20.25 10.07 9.14
C GLY A 134 -18.94 9.87 8.39
N HIS A 135 -18.70 10.63 7.31
CA HIS A 135 -17.54 10.48 6.45
C HIS A 135 -16.25 10.83 7.16
N GLU A 136 -16.21 11.91 7.96
CA GLU A 136 -15.00 12.27 8.70
C GLU A 136 -14.64 11.22 9.75
N ARG A 137 -15.64 10.66 10.44
CA ARG A 137 -15.44 9.56 11.39
C ARG A 137 -14.93 8.30 10.69
N ALA A 138 -15.54 7.93 9.56
CA ALA A 138 -15.06 6.82 8.75
C ALA A 138 -13.61 7.05 8.32
N MET A 139 -13.28 8.27 7.88
CA MET A 139 -11.93 8.63 7.48
C MET A 139 -10.90 8.51 8.59
N LYS A 140 -11.24 8.93 9.81
CA LYS A 140 -10.38 8.78 11.00
C LYS A 140 -10.17 7.31 11.36
N ASN A 141 -11.21 6.49 11.29
CA ASN A 141 -11.12 5.07 11.59
C ASN A 141 -10.27 4.32 10.56
N THR A 142 -10.51 4.55 9.27
CA THR A 142 -9.71 3.96 8.19
C THR A 142 -8.25 4.42 8.26
N ALA A 143 -7.97 5.67 8.63
CA ALA A 143 -6.61 6.15 8.84
C ALA A 143 -5.88 5.38 9.95
N LYS A 144 -6.55 5.10 11.07
CA LYS A 144 -5.97 4.33 12.18
C LYS A 144 -5.68 2.88 11.77
N GLU A 145 -6.59 2.27 11.01
CA GLU A 145 -6.39 0.90 10.52
C GLU A 145 -5.21 0.80 9.56
N LEU A 146 -5.12 1.71 8.58
CA LEU A 146 -3.98 1.77 7.65
C LEU A 146 -2.66 2.05 8.38
N ASP A 147 -2.67 2.96 9.36
CA ASP A 147 -1.47 3.24 10.16
C ASP A 147 -0.98 2.01 10.92
N ALA A 148 -1.89 1.25 11.52
CA ALA A 148 -1.56 0.02 12.23
C ALA A 148 -1.01 -1.07 11.28
N ILE A 149 -1.58 -1.20 10.07
CA ILE A 149 -1.10 -2.13 9.05
C ILE A 149 0.31 -1.73 8.59
N LEU A 150 0.52 -0.45 8.25
CA LEU A 150 1.81 0.07 7.79
C LEU A 150 2.90 -0.03 8.88
N GLU A 151 2.56 0.22 10.14
CA GLU A 151 3.50 0.01 11.25
C GLU A 151 3.88 -1.47 11.37
N GLY A 152 2.90 -2.38 11.27
CA GLY A 152 3.15 -3.83 11.27
C GLY A 152 4.11 -4.24 10.16
N TRP A 153 3.89 -3.78 8.93
CA TRP A 153 4.81 -4.03 7.81
C TRP A 153 6.20 -3.47 8.09
N LEU A 154 6.28 -2.24 8.61
CA LEU A 154 7.55 -1.59 8.88
C LEU A 154 8.37 -2.33 9.96
N ASP A 155 7.71 -2.79 11.01
CA ASP A 155 8.34 -3.55 12.09
C ASP A 155 8.79 -4.93 11.64
N GLU A 156 8.01 -5.63 10.82
CA GLU A 156 8.43 -6.90 10.20
C GLU A 156 9.71 -6.73 9.37
N HIS A 157 9.80 -5.66 8.56
CA HIS A 157 11.00 -5.40 7.75
C HIS A 157 12.23 -5.08 8.63
N ARG A 158 12.05 -4.32 9.72
CA ARG A 158 13.13 -4.07 10.69
C ARG A 158 13.62 -5.36 11.32
N GLN A 159 12.70 -6.22 11.79
CA GLN A 159 13.04 -7.50 12.40
C GLN A 159 13.79 -8.39 11.40
N ARG A 160 13.30 -8.47 10.15
CA ARG A 160 13.96 -9.22 9.07
C ARG A 160 15.40 -8.77 8.87
N ARG A 161 15.66 -7.45 8.82
CA ARG A 161 17.01 -6.89 8.66
C ARG A 161 17.94 -7.22 9.82
N VAL A 162 17.43 -7.21 11.06
CA VAL A 162 18.22 -7.58 12.24
C VAL A 162 18.57 -9.08 12.21
N SER A 163 17.65 -9.93 11.78
CA SER A 163 17.83 -11.38 11.73
C SER A 163 18.68 -11.88 10.56
N ALA A 164 18.63 -11.23 9.39
CA ALA A 164 19.28 -11.70 8.17
C ALA A 164 20.76 -11.27 8.00
N GLY A 165 21.25 -10.31 8.80
CA GLY A 165 22.56 -9.68 8.56
C GLY A 165 22.52 -8.75 7.33
N ILE A 166 23.46 -7.80 7.26
CA ILE A 166 23.39 -6.55 6.46
C ILE A 166 23.32 -6.72 4.92
N LYS A 167 23.28 -7.94 4.36
CA LYS A 167 23.20 -8.13 2.91
C LYS A 167 22.34 -9.33 2.55
N ASP A 168 21.03 -9.16 2.64
CA ASP A 168 20.17 -9.89 1.73
C ASP A 168 20.13 -9.10 0.41
N GLU A 169 20.83 -9.59 -0.61
CA GLU A 169 20.74 -9.09 -2.00
C GLU A 169 19.42 -9.55 -2.68
N GLY A 170 18.40 -9.84 -1.87
CA GLY A 170 17.06 -10.15 -2.30
C GLY A 170 16.35 -8.96 -2.97
N GLU A 171 15.19 -9.25 -3.54
CA GLU A 171 14.31 -8.24 -4.13
C GLU A 171 13.86 -7.24 -3.06
N GLN A 172 14.37 -6.00 -3.13
CA GLN A 172 13.96 -4.92 -2.23
C GLN A 172 12.63 -4.31 -2.67
N ASP A 173 11.64 -4.38 -1.78
CA ASP A 173 10.39 -3.65 -1.89
C ASP A 173 10.54 -2.17 -1.46
N PHE A 174 9.44 -1.41 -1.51
CA PHE A 174 9.51 0.03 -1.21
C PHE A 174 9.85 0.31 0.25
N ILE A 175 9.36 -0.49 1.20
CA ILE A 175 9.72 -0.32 2.62
C ILE A 175 11.22 -0.54 2.81
N ASP A 176 11.79 -1.55 2.15
CA ASP A 176 13.22 -1.79 2.18
C ASP A 176 14.02 -0.60 1.65
N VAL A 177 13.63 -0.06 0.48
CA VAL A 177 14.31 1.12 -0.07
C VAL A 177 14.23 2.28 0.92
N MET A 178 13.05 2.56 1.45
CA MET A 178 12.83 3.67 2.37
C MET A 178 13.59 3.53 3.68
N LEU A 179 13.73 2.30 4.22
CA LEU A 179 14.58 2.02 5.38
C LEU A 179 16.07 2.28 5.07
N SER A 180 16.55 1.90 3.88
CA SER A 180 17.92 2.19 3.47
C SER A 180 18.19 3.70 3.29
N LEU A 181 17.21 4.47 2.79
CA LEU A 181 17.32 5.94 2.73
C LEU A 181 17.38 6.57 4.13
N LYS A 182 16.63 6.02 5.10
CA LYS A 182 16.68 6.42 6.51
C LYS A 182 18.08 6.18 7.10
N GLU A 183 18.64 4.98 6.91
CA GLU A 183 19.99 4.62 7.38
C GLU A 183 21.08 5.50 6.75
N GLY A 184 20.92 5.88 5.48
CA GLY A 184 21.78 6.82 4.78
C GLY A 184 21.60 8.30 5.18
N GLY A 185 20.73 8.60 6.15
CA GLY A 185 20.49 9.95 6.67
C GLY A 185 19.68 10.88 5.73
N GLN A 186 19.16 10.36 4.63
CA GLN A 186 18.45 11.18 3.62
C GLN A 186 17.07 11.64 4.10
N LEU A 187 16.50 10.94 5.09
CA LEU A 187 15.20 11.29 5.69
C LEU A 187 15.32 12.14 6.97
N SER A 188 16.53 12.46 7.42
CA SER A 188 16.77 13.09 8.74
C SER A 188 16.50 14.60 8.77
N ASN A 189 16.52 15.27 7.61
CA ASN A 189 16.43 16.73 7.52
C ASN A 189 14.99 17.26 7.33
N PHE A 190 14.00 16.39 7.47
CA PHE A 190 12.59 16.75 7.26
C PHE A 190 11.89 17.08 8.58
N GLN A 191 10.77 17.78 8.48
CA GLN A 191 9.96 18.19 9.64
C GLN A 191 9.19 17.04 10.30
N TYR A 192 9.14 15.87 9.65
CA TYR A 192 8.47 14.67 10.15
C TYR A 192 9.51 13.62 10.54
N ASP A 193 9.18 12.76 11.51
CA ASP A 193 10.05 11.64 11.83
C ASP A 193 10.09 10.62 10.66
N ALA A 194 11.19 9.88 10.58
CA ALA A 194 11.40 8.95 9.48
C ALA A 194 10.33 7.87 9.37
N ASN A 195 9.71 7.42 10.48
CA ASN A 195 8.68 6.39 10.42
C ASN A 195 7.41 6.95 9.77
N THR A 196 7.01 8.16 10.18
CA THR A 196 5.91 8.88 9.53
C THR A 196 6.17 9.06 8.04
N ILE A 197 7.40 9.42 7.64
CA ILE A 197 7.76 9.58 6.23
C ILE A 197 7.65 8.25 5.47
N ILE A 198 8.19 7.16 6.01
CA ILE A 198 8.13 5.84 5.37
C ILE A 198 6.67 5.40 5.19
N LYS A 199 5.87 5.42 6.25
CA LYS A 199 4.46 5.02 6.22
C LYS A 199 3.63 5.88 5.27
N SER A 200 3.78 7.20 5.34
CA SER A 200 3.04 8.13 4.50
C SER A 200 3.41 8.03 3.02
N THR A 201 4.67 7.70 2.70
CA THR A 201 5.13 7.47 1.32
C THR A 201 4.55 6.17 0.77
N CYS A 202 4.61 5.09 1.55
CA CYS A 202 4.07 3.78 1.16
C CYS A 202 2.54 3.80 0.98
N LEU A 203 1.83 4.70 1.66
CA LEU A 203 0.38 4.85 1.51
C LEU A 203 -0.05 5.38 0.11
N VAL A 204 0.82 6.12 -0.57
CA VAL A 204 0.48 6.81 -1.84
C VAL A 204 1.39 6.45 -3.01
N SER A 205 2.26 5.45 -2.82
CA SER A 205 3.14 4.90 -3.87
C SER A 205 2.57 3.58 -4.35
#